data_AF-C8VX90-F1
#
_entry.id   AF-C8VX90-F1
#
_cell.length_a   1.000
_cell.length_b   1.000
_cell.length_c   1.000
_cell.angle_alpha   90.00
_cell.angle_beta   90.00
_cell.angle_gamma   90.00
#
_symmetry.space_group_name_H-M   'P 1'
#
loop_
_entity.id
_entity.type
_entity.pdbx_description
1 polymer ?
#
loop_
_entity_poly.entity_id
_entity_poly.type
_entity_poly.pdbx_seq_one_letter_code
_entity_poly.pdbx_strand_id
1 'polypeptide(L)'
;MDQYWIGFDQVGNALDGNATLRQLEDLFSSYVLNVRFHKADVNILDVWSENPRTFGSILINDRRQRVDEGKEMHCQPPLMIATVEGREIVRLEWYEGESELALKYDLRNPRYEFAGSSYQNDSDVY
;
A
#
# COMPACT_ATOMS: atom_id res chain seq x y z
N MET A 1 6.58 -15.45 11.96
CA MET A 1 5.63 -14.60 11.24
C MET A 1 6.25 -13.23 11.24
N ASP A 2 6.51 -12.70 10.06
CA ASP A 2 7.28 -11.47 9.89
C ASP A 2 6.37 -10.39 9.31
N GLN A 3 6.55 -9.15 9.76
CA GLN A 3 5.77 -8.00 9.31
C GLN A 3 6.64 -7.04 8.51
N TYR A 4 6.14 -6.65 7.34
CA TYR A 4 6.78 -5.72 6.42
C TYR A 4 5.94 -4.46 6.34
N TRP A 5 6.52 -3.34 6.74
CA TRP A 5 5.91 -2.02 6.72
C TRP A 5 6.37 -1.30 5.46
N ILE A 6 5.49 -1.19 4.48
CA ILE A 6 5.87 -0.69 3.16
C ILE A 6 5.84 0.84 3.14
N GLY A 7 6.89 1.43 2.59
CA GLY A 7 7.14 2.88 2.61
C GLY A 7 7.72 3.40 3.91
N PHE A 8 8.20 2.50 4.78
CA PHE A 8 8.91 2.81 6.02
C PHE A 8 10.14 1.91 6.18
N ASP A 9 11.17 2.42 6.85
CA ASP A 9 12.32 1.63 7.27
C ASP A 9 12.05 0.84 8.58
N GLN A 10 13.02 0.05 9.03
CA GLN A 10 12.90 -0.76 10.26
C GLN A 10 12.81 0.08 11.56
N VAL A 11 13.08 1.38 11.48
CA VAL A 11 13.05 2.32 12.60
C VAL A 11 11.77 3.18 12.55
N GLY A 12 10.97 3.07 11.49
CA GLY A 12 9.71 3.79 11.30
C GLY A 12 9.86 5.12 10.55
N ASN A 13 11.00 5.40 9.92
CA ASN A 13 11.14 6.58 9.07
C ASN A 13 10.49 6.33 7.71
N ALA A 14 9.83 7.35 7.16
CA ALA A 14 9.28 7.27 5.81
C ALA A 14 10.41 7.15 4.77
N LEU A 15 10.23 6.24 3.82
CA LEU A 15 11.14 6.04 2.70
C LEU A 15 10.73 6.88 1.50
N ASP A 16 11.70 7.21 0.64
CA ASP A 16 11.45 7.83 -0.66
C ASP A 16 10.67 6.92 -1.61
N GLY A 17 10.18 7.49 -2.72
CA GLY A 17 9.37 6.76 -3.69
C GLY A 17 10.09 5.58 -4.34
N ASN A 18 11.40 5.69 -4.57
CA ASN A 18 12.18 4.63 -5.24
C ASN A 18 12.53 3.49 -4.28
N ALA A 19 12.84 3.79 -3.02
CA ALA A 19 13.04 2.82 -1.96
C ALA A 19 11.74 2.07 -1.67
N THR A 20 10.61 2.78 -1.67
CA THR A 20 9.28 2.18 -1.56
C THR A 20 8.98 1.22 -2.70
N LEU A 21 9.28 1.61 -3.95
CA LEU A 21 9.15 0.72 -5.11
C LEU A 21 9.99 -0.54 -4.95
N ARG A 22 11.26 -0.41 -4.53
CA ARG A 22 12.13 -1.57 -4.29
C ARG A 22 11.59 -2.49 -3.19
N GLN A 23 11.02 -1.94 -2.12
CA GLN A 23 10.40 -2.75 -1.07
C GLN A 23 9.22 -3.59 -1.60
N LEU A 24 8.39 -2.99 -2.45
CA LEU A 24 7.31 -3.70 -3.13
C LEU A 24 7.90 -4.80 -4.04
N GLU A 25 8.93 -4.45 -4.82
CA GLU A 25 9.64 -5.40 -5.69
C GLU A 25 10.20 -6.60 -4.96
N ASP A 26 10.91 -6.36 -3.87
CA ASP A 26 11.48 -7.41 -3.04
C ASP A 26 10.38 -8.26 -2.39
N LEU A 27 9.30 -7.63 -1.90
CA LEU A 27 8.20 -8.35 -1.25
C LEU A 27 7.53 -9.34 -2.22
N PHE A 28 7.04 -8.88 -3.37
CA PHE A 28 6.28 -9.79 -4.24
C PHE A 28 7.14 -10.62 -5.20
N SER A 29 8.45 -10.36 -5.30
CA SER A 29 9.39 -11.32 -5.91
C SER A 29 9.80 -12.45 -4.94
N SER A 30 9.82 -12.18 -3.64
CA SER A 30 10.26 -13.14 -2.61
C SER A 30 9.13 -14.02 -2.07
N TYR A 31 7.89 -13.52 -2.10
CA TYR A 31 6.75 -14.17 -1.44
C TYR A 31 5.57 -14.35 -2.39
N VAL A 32 4.81 -15.41 -2.15
CA VAL A 32 3.58 -15.73 -2.88
C VAL A 32 2.39 -15.22 -2.10
N LEU A 33 1.47 -14.50 -2.76
CA LEU A 33 0.22 -14.08 -2.14
C LEU A 33 -0.67 -15.30 -1.92
N ASN A 34 -1.02 -15.60 -0.67
CA ASN A 34 -1.92 -16.72 -0.37
C ASN A 34 -3.39 -16.30 -0.58
N VAL A 35 -3.89 -16.50 -1.80
CA VAL A 35 -5.25 -16.12 -2.26
C VAL A 35 -6.35 -17.01 -1.65
N ARG A 36 -6.04 -17.96 -0.75
CA ARG A 36 -7.03 -18.92 -0.22
C ARG A 36 -8.11 -18.28 0.65
N PHE A 37 -7.97 -17.01 1.03
CA PHE A 37 -8.94 -16.30 1.86
C PHE A 37 -9.75 -15.28 1.05
N HIS A 38 -10.89 -15.75 0.56
CA HIS A 38 -12.18 -15.03 0.48
C HIS A 38 -12.33 -13.78 -0.41
N LYS A 39 -11.85 -13.84 -1.65
CA LYS A 39 -12.54 -13.46 -2.90
C LYS A 39 -11.48 -13.59 -4.00
N ALA A 40 -11.78 -14.37 -5.03
CA ALA A 40 -10.85 -14.68 -6.13
C ALA A 40 -10.50 -13.46 -7.01
N ASP A 41 -11.00 -12.27 -6.67
CA ASP A 41 -10.97 -11.08 -7.53
C ASP A 41 -9.91 -10.04 -7.11
N VAL A 42 -9.16 -10.26 -6.00
CA VAL A 42 -7.97 -9.44 -5.71
C VAL A 42 -6.75 -10.17 -6.25
N ASN A 43 -6.30 -9.72 -7.41
CA ASN A 43 -5.10 -10.18 -8.06
C ASN A 43 -3.89 -9.44 -7.48
N ILE A 44 -2.71 -10.04 -7.54
CA ILE A 44 -1.45 -9.32 -7.28
C ILE A 44 -1.37 -8.03 -8.13
N LEU A 45 -2.01 -8.02 -9.30
CA LEU A 45 -2.13 -6.86 -10.18
C LEU A 45 -2.96 -5.69 -9.62
N ASP A 46 -3.87 -5.95 -8.68
CA ASP A 46 -4.66 -4.91 -8.00
C ASP A 46 -3.87 -4.28 -6.84
N VAL A 47 -2.92 -5.04 -6.30
CA VAL A 47 -2.00 -4.60 -5.24
C VAL A 47 -0.77 -3.92 -5.83
N TRP A 48 -0.27 -4.47 -6.93
CA TRP A 48 0.90 -4.02 -7.66
C TRP A 48 0.80 -4.40 -9.15
N SER A 49 0.61 -3.37 -9.97
CA SER A 49 0.81 -3.42 -11.41
C SER A 49 1.32 -2.05 -11.88
N GLU A 50 1.63 -1.93 -13.16
CA GLU A 50 1.88 -0.64 -13.81
C GLU A 50 0.64 0.29 -13.82
N ASN A 51 -0.51 -0.19 -13.33
CA ASN A 51 -1.72 0.62 -13.21
C ASN A 51 -1.57 1.65 -12.06
N PRO A 52 -1.75 2.96 -12.33
CA PRO A 52 -1.58 4.02 -11.33
C PRO A 52 -2.56 3.94 -10.14
N ARG A 53 -3.58 3.08 -10.20
CA ARG A 53 -4.61 2.93 -9.15
C ARG A 53 -4.35 1.80 -8.16
N THR A 54 -3.20 1.13 -8.21
CA THR A 54 -2.85 0.08 -7.25
C THR A 54 -2.38 0.64 -5.91
N PHE A 55 -2.50 -0.15 -4.83
CA PHE A 55 -1.97 0.22 -3.52
C PHE A 55 -0.48 0.61 -3.59
N GLY A 56 0.31 -0.16 -4.33
CA GLY A 56 1.72 0.13 -4.56
C GLY A 56 1.94 1.49 -5.22
N SER A 57 1.21 1.79 -6.31
CA SER A 57 1.34 3.08 -7.00
C SER A 57 0.91 4.27 -6.15
N ILE A 58 -0.18 4.13 -5.37
CA ILE A 58 -0.62 5.16 -4.44
C ILE A 58 0.47 5.47 -3.42
N LEU A 59 1.06 4.42 -2.82
CA LEU A 59 2.06 4.57 -1.78
C LEU A 59 3.37 5.16 -2.34
N ILE A 60 3.83 4.71 -3.51
CA ILE A 60 5.00 5.30 -4.19
C ILE A 60 4.78 6.78 -4.50
N ASN A 61 3.61 7.15 -5.04
CA ASN A 61 3.31 8.53 -5.40
C ASN A 61 3.19 9.44 -4.18
N ASP A 62 2.59 8.96 -3.09
CA ASP A 62 2.57 9.69 -1.82
C ASP A 62 3.99 9.94 -1.30
N ARG A 63 4.86 8.93 -1.34
CA ARG A 63 6.26 9.09 -0.90
C ARG A 63 7.05 10.05 -1.77
N ARG A 64 6.86 10.04 -3.08
CA ARG A 64 7.45 11.05 -3.98
C ARG A 64 7.03 12.46 -3.60
N GLN A 65 5.73 12.68 -3.37
CA GLN A 65 5.24 14.00 -3.00
C GLN A 65 5.78 14.46 -1.64
N ARG A 66 5.69 13.61 -0.61
CA ARG A 66 6.05 14.01 0.76
C ARG A 66 7.55 14.09 1.00
N VAL A 67 8.29 13.09 0.53
CA VAL A 67 9.72 12.90 0.85
C VAL A 67 10.59 13.53 -0.24
N ASP A 68 10.34 13.18 -1.51
CA ASP A 68 11.24 13.58 -2.60
C ASP A 68 11.02 15.05 -2.98
N GLU A 69 9.77 15.49 -3.05
CA GLU A 69 9.37 16.87 -3.40
C GLU A 69 9.22 17.77 -2.17
N GLY A 70 9.19 17.20 -0.95
CA GLY A 70 9.02 17.95 0.30
C GLY A 70 7.64 18.61 0.45
N LYS A 71 6.61 18.10 -0.22
CA LYS A 71 5.26 18.67 -0.21
C LYS A 71 4.57 18.41 1.13
N GLU A 72 4.12 19.48 1.79
CA GLU A 72 3.24 19.36 2.94
C GLU A 72 1.86 18.86 2.53
N MET A 73 1.37 17.84 3.24
CA MET A 73 0.08 17.22 2.99
C MET A 73 -0.70 17.11 4.29
N HIS A 74 -1.99 17.44 4.25
CA HIS A 74 -2.84 17.53 5.44
C HIS A 74 -3.30 16.17 6.00
N CYS A 75 -3.19 15.09 5.23
CA CYS A 75 -3.55 13.74 5.66
C CYS A 75 -2.35 12.96 6.20
N GLN A 76 -2.61 11.89 6.95
CA GLN A 76 -1.58 10.95 7.38
C GLN A 76 -0.97 10.22 6.18
N PRO A 77 0.33 9.90 6.19
CA PRO A 77 0.94 9.11 5.13
C PRO A 77 0.29 7.71 5.11
N PRO A 78 -0.25 7.24 3.97
CA PRO A 78 -0.83 5.91 3.88
C PRO A 78 0.21 4.85 4.22
N LEU A 79 -0.26 3.72 4.75
CA LEU A 79 0.56 2.62 5.23
C LEU A 79 0.01 1.29 4.72
N MET A 80 0.91 0.46 4.19
CA MET A 80 0.62 -0.93 3.84
C MET A 80 1.44 -1.87 4.71
N ILE A 81 0.79 -2.89 5.26
CA ILE A 81 1.46 -3.92 6.08
C ILE A 81 1.23 -5.29 5.44
N ALA A 82 2.32 -5.98 5.14
CA ALA A 82 2.29 -7.38 4.73
C ALA A 82 2.75 -8.28 5.88
N THR A 83 1.96 -9.29 6.22
CA THR A 83 2.39 -10.34 7.17
C THR A 83 2.73 -11.60 6.39
N VAL A 84 3.93 -12.10 6.62
CA VAL A 84 4.50 -13.26 5.94
C VAL A 84 4.62 -14.44 6.91
N GLU A 85 4.20 -15.61 6.45
CA GLU A 85 4.42 -16.89 7.11
C GLU A 85 5.12 -17.85 6.12
N GLY A 86 6.38 -18.18 6.41
CA GLY A 86 7.20 -18.97 5.49
C GLY A 86 7.47 -18.22 4.18
N ARG A 87 6.89 -18.70 3.07
CA ARG A 87 6.98 -18.06 1.74
C ARG A 87 5.68 -17.37 1.31
N GLU A 88 4.71 -17.29 2.20
CA GLU A 88 3.38 -16.83 1.86
C GLU A 88 3.06 -15.49 2.55
N ILE A 89 2.56 -14.54 1.76
CA ILE A 89 1.89 -13.36 2.30
C ILE A 89 0.49 -13.82 2.74
N VAL A 90 0.31 -13.98 4.04
CA VAL A 90 -0.94 -14.48 4.66
C VAL A 90 -1.87 -13.34 5.08
N ARG A 91 -1.37 -12.10 5.11
CA ARG A 91 -2.14 -10.90 5.36
C ARG A 91 -1.57 -9.73 4.58
N LEU A 92 -2.46 -8.91 4.03
CA LEU A 92 -2.13 -7.63 3.43
C LEU A 92 -3.12 -6.59 3.91
N GLU A 93 -2.64 -5.57 4.59
CA GLU A 93 -3.44 -4.51 5.20
C GLU A 93 -3.09 -3.15 4.59
N TRP A 94 -4.10 -2.30 4.47
CA TRP A 94 -3.98 -0.95 3.96
C TRP A 94 -4.68 0.03 4.90
N TYR A 95 -3.96 1.08 5.25
CA TYR A 95 -4.36 2.09 6.23
C TYR A 95 -4.33 3.48 5.61
N GLU A 96 -5.39 4.25 5.82
CA GLU A 96 -5.56 5.61 5.31
C GLU A 96 -6.33 6.47 6.32
N GLY A 97 -6.10 7.78 6.29
CA GLY A 97 -6.98 8.75 6.91
C GLY A 97 -6.40 10.16 6.98
N GLU A 98 -7.28 11.13 7.26
CA GLU A 98 -6.89 12.54 7.36
C GLU A 98 -6.19 12.84 8.69
N SER A 99 -6.87 12.60 9.81
CA SER A 99 -6.34 12.85 11.16
C SER A 99 -5.61 11.65 11.75
N GLU A 100 -6.12 10.43 11.52
CA GLU A 100 -5.58 9.18 12.04
C GLU A 100 -5.65 8.07 10.98
N LEU A 101 -4.72 7.11 11.06
CA LEU A 101 -4.74 5.94 10.19
C LEU A 101 -5.83 4.95 10.61
N ALA A 102 -6.73 4.63 9.68
CA ALA A 102 -7.76 3.61 9.86
C ALA A 102 -7.56 2.47 8.85
N LEU A 103 -7.77 1.22 9.29
CA LEU A 103 -7.74 0.05 8.40
C LEU A 103 -8.87 0.18 7.36
N LYS A 104 -8.48 0.34 6.09
CA LYS A 104 -9.40 0.46 4.96
C LYS A 104 -9.52 -0.81 4.14
N TYR A 105 -8.47 -1.64 4.17
CA TYR A 105 -8.48 -2.94 3.50
C TYR A 105 -7.64 -3.96 4.27
N ASP A 106 -8.16 -5.18 4.42
CA ASP A 106 -7.44 -6.36 4.93
C ASP A 106 -7.84 -7.55 4.07
N LEU A 107 -6.87 -8.17 3.41
CA LEU A 107 -7.07 -9.35 2.54
C LEU A 107 -7.88 -10.46 3.22
N ARG A 108 -7.82 -10.58 4.55
CA ARG A 108 -8.51 -11.65 5.30
C ARG A 108 -9.95 -11.30 5.67
N ASN A 109 -10.39 -10.05 5.50
CA ASN A 109 -11.67 -9.58 6.02
C ASN A 109 -12.59 -9.08 4.89
N PRO A 110 -13.67 -9.83 4.57
CA PRO A 110 -14.58 -9.51 3.46
C PRO A 110 -15.40 -8.23 3.67
N ARG A 111 -15.33 -7.59 4.84
CA ARG A 111 -16.02 -6.31 5.10
C ARG A 111 -15.35 -5.10 4.45
N TYR A 112 -14.11 -5.24 4.00
CA TYR A 112 -13.37 -4.15 3.38
C TYR A 112 -13.29 -4.39 1.87
N GLU A 113 -14.29 -3.94 1.12
CA GLU A 113 -14.14 -3.80 -0.32
C GLU A 113 -13.21 -2.62 -0.57
N PHE A 114 -12.10 -2.85 -1.28
CA PHE A 114 -11.34 -1.74 -1.85
C PHE A 114 -12.20 -1.08 -2.93
N ALA A 115 -13.08 -0.19 -2.51
CA ALA A 115 -13.69 0.80 -3.37
C ALA A 115 -12.62 1.86 -3.63
N GLY A 116 -11.64 1.55 -4.48
CA GLY A 116 -10.59 2.50 -4.83
C GLY A 116 -11.22 3.81 -5.28
N SER A 117 -11.16 4.85 -4.43
CA SER A 117 -11.49 6.23 -4.81
C SER A 117 -11.20 7.21 -3.66
N SER A 118 -10.13 7.99 -3.81
CA SER A 118 -9.92 9.27 -3.09
C SER A 118 -8.86 10.17 -3.73
N TYR A 119 -7.96 9.67 -4.59
CA TYR A 119 -7.30 10.53 -5.59
C TYR A 119 -8.31 10.87 -6.70
N GLN A 120 -9.30 11.71 -6.36
CA GLN A 120 -9.96 12.50 -7.38
C GLN A 120 -8.87 13.29 -8.09
N ASN A 121 -8.80 13.10 -9.40
CA ASN A 121 -8.14 14.01 -10.31
C ASN A 121 -8.44 15.46 -9.90
N ASP A 122 -7.45 16.18 -9.39
CA ASP A 122 -7.40 17.65 -9.48
C ASP A 122 -7.19 18.07 -10.95
N SER A 123 -8.06 17.58 -11.84
CA SER A 123 -8.15 18.04 -13.23
C SER A 123 -9.23 19.09 -13.42
N ASP A 124 -9.95 19.46 -12.34
CA ASP A 124 -10.99 20.49 -12.37
C ASP A 124 -10.63 21.66 -11.44
N VAL A 125 -9.51 22.33 -11.71
CA VAL A 125 -9.32 23.74 -11.35
C VAL A 125 -8.68 24.45 -12.55
N TYR A 126 -9.57 25.12 -13.31
CA TYR A 126 -9.38 26.10 -14.38
C TYR A 126 -7.96 26.47 -14.85
#